data_AF-A0A2X2JY48-F1
#
_entry.id   AF-A0A2X2JY48-F1
#
_cell.length_a   1.000
_cell.length_b   1.000
_cell.length_c   1.000
_cell.angle_alpha   90.00
_cell.angle_beta   90.00
_cell.angle_gamma   90.00
#
_symmetry.space_group_name_H-M   'P 1'
#
loop_
_entity.id
_entity.type
_entity.pdbx_description
1 polymer ?
#
loop_
_entity_poly.entity_id
_entity_poly.type
_entity_poly.pdbx_seq_one_letter_code
_entity_poly.pdbx_strand_id
1 'polypeptide(L)'
;MRNVYAFNIDLKQRNRVIAVVMIGAFVGVLNQTLMTTILPEIMKDFTVSSSTAQWLTTIFMLVNGIMIPITAFLIERFTLRSLFLMQHAF
;
A
#
# COMPACT_ATOMS: atom_id res chain seq x y z
N MET A 1 -33.76 16.85 -12.22
CA MET A 1 -32.75 17.92 -12.38
C MET A 1 -31.38 17.29 -12.21
N ARG A 2 -30.63 17.15 -13.31
CA ARG A 2 -29.44 16.30 -13.45
C ARG A 2 -28.21 17.18 -13.61
N ASN A 3 -27.69 17.71 -12.51
CA ASN A 3 -26.40 18.41 -12.51
C ASN A 3 -25.40 17.59 -11.72
N VAL A 4 -24.86 16.61 -12.45
CA VAL A 4 -23.64 15.90 -12.14
C VAL A 4 -22.53 16.95 -12.15
N TYR A 5 -22.00 17.26 -10.97
CA TYR A 5 -20.76 18.01 -10.82
C TYR A 5 -19.72 17.40 -11.74
N ALA A 6 -19.42 18.09 -12.84
CA ALA A 6 -18.36 17.71 -13.73
C ALA A 6 -17.08 17.67 -12.89
N PHE A 7 -16.60 16.47 -12.61
CA PHE A 7 -15.26 16.25 -12.13
C PHE A 7 -14.34 16.80 -13.23
N ASN A 8 -14.00 18.07 -13.14
CA ASN A 8 -12.98 18.71 -13.95
C ASN A 8 -11.64 18.19 -13.42
N ILE A 9 -11.33 16.91 -13.68
CA ILE A 9 -10.02 16.34 -13.36
C ILE A 9 -9.09 17.06 -14.34
N ASP A 10 -8.25 17.97 -13.85
CA ASP A 10 -7.16 18.49 -14.67
C ASP A 10 -6.39 17.27 -15.22
N LEU A 11 -6.36 17.13 -16.55
CA LEU A 11 -5.73 16.00 -17.24
C LEU A 11 -4.31 15.77 -16.72
N LYS A 12 -3.63 16.85 -16.34
CA LYS A 12 -2.28 16.81 -15.77
C LYS A 12 -2.25 16.23 -14.36
N GLN A 13 -3.21 16.55 -13.50
CA GLN A 13 -3.34 15.96 -12.17
C GLN A 13 -3.74 14.48 -12.24
N ARG A 14 -4.68 14.13 -13.13
CA ARG A 14 -5.06 12.72 -13.37
C ARG A 14 -3.84 11.88 -13.76
N ASN A 15 -3.06 12.37 -14.72
CA ASN A 15 -1.89 11.65 -15.21
C ASN A 15 -0.82 11.50 -14.12
N ARG A 16 -0.66 12.48 -13.22
CA ARG A 16 0.23 12.35 -12.05
C ARG A 16 -0.24 11.27 -11.08
N VAL A 17 -1.54 11.24 -10.75
CA VAL A 17 -2.09 10.20 -9.87
C VAL A 17 -1.92 8.81 -10.48
N ILE A 18 -2.21 8.66 -11.77
CA ILE A 18 -2.02 7.38 -12.49
C ILE A 18 -0.55 6.97 -12.46
N ALA A 19 0.39 7.89 -12.71
CA ALA A 19 1.82 7.58 -12.65
C ALA A 19 2.26 7.09 -11.26
N VAL A 20 1.80 7.75 -10.19
CA VAL A 20 2.10 7.33 -8.81
C VAL A 20 1.51 5.96 -8.50
N VAL A 21 0.25 5.71 -8.90
CA VAL A 21 -0.40 4.41 -8.72
C VAL A 21 0.31 3.31 -9.51
N MET A 22 0.73 3.58 -10.74
CA MET A 22 1.47 2.63 -11.58
C MET A 22 2.82 2.25 -10.95
N ILE A 23 3.59 3.24 -10.48
CA ILE A 23 4.86 2.99 -9.78
C ILE A 23 4.60 2.21 -8.49
N GLY A 24 3.60 2.59 -7.71
CA GLY A 24 3.22 1.87 -6.48
C GLY A 24 2.82 0.42 -6.76
N ALA A 25 2.03 0.18 -7.80
CA ALA A 25 1.64 -1.16 -8.21
C ALA A 25 2.85 -1.99 -8.69
N PHE A 26 3.75 -1.38 -9.46
CA PHE A 26 4.99 -2.03 -9.88
C PHE A 26 5.86 -2.43 -8.68
N VAL A 27 6.08 -1.51 -7.74
CA VAL A 27 6.83 -1.78 -6.50
C VAL A 27 6.16 -2.87 -5.68
N GLY A 28 4.82 -2.87 -5.60
CA GLY A 28 4.06 -3.91 -4.91
C GLY A 28 4.27 -5.30 -5.51
N VAL A 29 4.21 -5.42 -6.84
CA VAL A 29 4.48 -6.68 -7.54
C VAL A 29 5.95 -7.09 -7.38
N LEU A 30 6.89 -6.16 -7.50
CA LEU A 30 8.31 -6.43 -7.30
C LEU A 30 8.59 -6.97 -5.89
N ASN A 31 8.00 -6.38 -4.86
CA ASN A 31 8.12 -6.85 -3.48
C ASN A 31 7.61 -8.29 -3.34
N GLN A 32 6.47 -8.60 -3.96
CA GLN A 32 5.92 -9.96 -3.96
C GLN A 32 6.85 -10.95 -4.66
N THR A 33 7.40 -10.58 -5.83
CA THR A 33 8.35 -11.41 -6.58
C THR A 33 9.62 -11.65 -5.78
N LEU A 34 10.21 -10.60 -5.21
CA LEU A 34 11.42 -10.70 -4.39
C LEU A 34 11.23 -11.69 -3.24
N MET A 35 10.10 -11.63 -2.53
CA MET A 35 9.78 -12.59 -1.46
C MET A 35 9.78 -14.03 -1.98
N THR A 36 9.18 -14.28 -3.14
CA THR A 36 9.14 -15.64 -3.72
C THR A 36 10.51 -16.13 -4.20
N THR A 37 11.38 -15.24 -4.67
CA THR A 37 12.71 -15.58 -5.19
C THR A 37 13.75 -15.73 -4.08
N ILE A 38 13.67 -14.93 -3.01
CA ILE A 38 14.63 -14.95 -1.90
C ILE A 38 14.39 -16.11 -0.92
N LEU A 39 13.15 -16.61 -0.80
CA LEU A 39 12.81 -17.72 0.11
C LEU A 39 13.69 -18.98 -0.11
N PRO A 40 13.86 -19.48 -1.35
CA PRO A 40 14.81 -20.55 -1.63
C PRO A 40 16.26 -20.26 -1.22
N GLU A 41 16.70 -19.02 -1.40
CA GLU A 41 18.07 -18.58 -1.09
C GLU A 41 18.29 -18.54 0.43
N ILE A 42 17.33 -18.00 1.19
CA ILE A 42 17.31 -18.04 2.67
C ILE A 42 17.31 -19.49 3.18
N MET A 43 16.54 -20.39 2.56
CA MET A 43 16.56 -21.81 2.93
C MET A 43 17.94 -22.44 2.76
N LYS A 44 18.66 -22.08 1.69
CA LYS A 44 20.01 -22.57 1.41
C LYS A 44 21.05 -21.96 2.35
N ASP A 45 21.01 -20.65 2.56
CA ASP A 45 22.03 -19.92 3.33
C ASP A 45 21.91 -20.15 4.84
N PHE A 46 20.67 -20.31 5.34
CA PHE A 46 20.41 -20.55 6.76
C PHE A 46 20.09 -22.01 7.09
N THR A 47 20.13 -22.92 6.10
CA THR A 47 19.77 -24.35 6.27
C THR A 47 18.40 -24.58 6.95
N VAL A 48 17.45 -23.68 6.72
CA VAL A 48 16.10 -23.77 7.30
C VAL A 48 15.20 -24.67 6.46
N SER A 49 14.32 -25.43 7.12
CA SER A 49 13.39 -26.34 6.45
C SER A 49 12.28 -25.59 5.71
N SER A 50 11.65 -26.27 4.75
CA SER A 50 10.48 -25.76 4.01
C SER A 50 9.35 -25.29 4.92
N SER A 51 9.15 -25.95 6.07
CA SER A 51 8.16 -25.52 7.08
C SER A 51 8.40 -24.11 7.60
N THR A 52 9.66 -23.71 7.81
CA THR A 52 10.02 -22.36 8.29
C THR A 52 9.83 -21.32 7.19
N ALA A 53 10.18 -21.65 5.94
CA ALA A 53 9.92 -20.80 4.78
C ALA A 53 8.41 -20.58 4.55
N GLN A 54 7.61 -21.62 4.73
CA GLN A 54 6.14 -21.55 4.67
C GLN A 54 5.60 -20.63 5.77
N TRP A 55 6.10 -20.76 7.00
CA TRP A 55 5.70 -19.92 8.13
C TRP A 55 6.06 -18.44 7.91
N LEU A 56 7.23 -18.16 7.33
CA LEU A 56 7.63 -16.79 6.97
C LEU A 56 6.68 -16.17 5.93
N THR A 57 6.25 -16.97 4.95
CA THR A 57 5.23 -16.54 3.96
C THR A 57 3.91 -16.20 4.66
N THR A 58 3.49 -17.01 5.63
CA THR A 58 2.28 -16.74 6.44
C THR A 58 2.41 -15.42 7.21
N ILE A 59 3.56 -15.15 7.84
CA ILE A 59 3.81 -13.88 8.51
C ILE A 59 3.72 -12.71 7.53
N PHE A 60 4.35 -12.85 6.36
CA PHE A 60 4.29 -11.83 5.34
C PHE A 60 2.83 -11.51 4.94
N MET A 61 1.98 -12.52 4.79
CA MET A 61 0.54 -12.32 4.54
C MET A 61 -0.18 -11.65 5.70
N LEU A 62 0.12 -12.03 6.95
CA LEU A 62 -0.46 -11.40 8.15
C LEU A 62 -0.09 -9.92 8.24
N VAL A 63 1.17 -9.58 8.00
CA VAL A 63 1.63 -8.18 7.96
C VAL A 63 0.89 -7.40 6.89
N ASN A 64 0.79 -7.93 5.66
CA ASN A 64 0.01 -7.29 4.60
C ASN A 64 -1.46 -7.09 5.00
N GLY A 65 -2.08 -8.06 5.69
CA GLY A 65 -3.44 -7.95 6.20
C GLY A 65 -3.62 -6.85 7.24
N ILE A 66 -2.66 -6.68 8.17
CA ILE A 66 -2.69 -5.65 9.22
C ILE A 66 -2.35 -4.26 8.67
N MET A 67 -1.55 -4.17 7.61
CA MET A 67 -1.19 -2.88 6.99
C MET A 67 -2.40 -2.15 6.40
N ILE A 68 -3.43 -2.86 5.92
CA ILE A 68 -4.67 -2.25 5.38
C ILE A 68 -5.40 -1.40 6.45
N PRO A 69 -5.83 -1.94 7.60
CA PRO A 69 -6.50 -1.15 8.62
C PRO A 69 -5.59 -0.10 9.26
N ILE A 70 -4.28 -0.37 9.40
CA ILE A 70 -3.32 0.64 9.87
C ILE A 70 -3.30 1.83 8.92
N THR A 71 -3.17 1.59 7.62
CA THR A 71 -3.11 2.66 6.62
C THR A 71 -4.43 3.43 6.58
N ALA A 72 -5.57 2.75 6.65
CA ALA A 72 -6.88 3.40 6.75
C ALA A 72 -6.99 4.32 7.99
N PHE A 73 -6.61 3.80 9.17
CA PHE A 73 -6.60 4.56 10.42
C PHE A 73 -5.65 5.77 10.37
N LEU A 74 -4.46 5.60 9.76
CA LEU A 74 -3.49 6.68 9.58
C LEU A 74 -4.04 7.75 8.65
N ILE A 75 -4.57 7.37 7.49
CA ILE A 75 -5.16 8.31 6.54
C ILE A 75 -6.25 9.12 7.22
N GLU A 76 -7.20 8.48 7.90
CA GLU A 76 -8.29 9.16 8.61
C GLU A 76 -7.76 10.07 9.72
N ARG A 77 -6.87 9.59 10.59
CA ARG A 77 -6.41 10.38 11.75
C ARG A 77 -5.55 11.59 11.36
N PHE A 78 -4.69 11.46 10.34
CA PHE A 78 -3.86 12.57 9.86
C PHE A 78 -4.63 13.55 8.98
N THR A 79 -5.59 13.09 8.16
CA THR A 79 -6.48 14.00 7.42
C THR A 79 -7.45 14.75 8.34
N LEU A 80 -7.98 14.11 9.39
CA LEU A 80 -8.85 14.76 10.38
C LEU A 80 -8.12 15.86 11.15
N ARG A 81 -6.85 15.67 11.54
CA ARG A 81 -6.04 16.73 12.17
C ARG A 81 -5.83 17.93 11.23
N SER A 82 -5.56 17.68 9.96
CA SER A 82 -5.42 18.73 8.95
C SER A 82 -6.73 19.48 8.71
N LEU A 83 -7.86 18.77 8.71
CA LEU A 83 -9.19 19.36 8.50
C LEU A 83 -9.63 20.19 9.72
N PHE A 84 -9.34 19.72 10.95
CA PHE A 84 -9.73 20.38 12.20
C PHE A 84 -8.97 21.69 12.45
N LEU A 85 -7.68 21.74 12.08
CA LEU A 85 -6.89 22.98 12.12
C LEU A 85 -7.38 24.01 11.08
N MET A 86 -7.83 23.56 9.91
CA MET A 86 -8.42 24.43 8.90
C MET A 86 -9.79 24.98 9.33
N GLN A 87 -10.57 24.17 10.06
CA GLN A 87 -11.88 24.57 10.59
C GLN A 87 -11.79 25.68 11.65
N HIS A 88 -10.81 25.62 12.57
CA HIS A 88 -10.64 26.62 13.63
C HIS A 88 -10.06 27.97 13.13
N ALA A 89 -9.76 28.08 11.84
CA ALA A 89 -9.26 29.29 11.20
C ALA A 89 -10.33 30.09 10.43
N PHE A 90 -11.62 29.72 10.53
CA PHE A 90 -12.76 30.45 9.94
C PHE A 90 -13.71 31.02 11.01
#